data_AF-A0A843GDE5-F1
#
_entry.id   AF-A0A843GDE5-F1
#
_cell.length_a   1.000
_cell.length_b   1.000
_cell.length_c   1.000
_cell.angle_alpha   90.00
_cell.angle_beta   90.00
_cell.angle_gamma   90.00
#
_symmetry.space_group_name_H-M   'P 1'
#
loop_
_entity.id
_entity.type
_entity.pdbx_description
1 polymer ?
#
loop_
_entity_poly.entity_id
_entity_poly.type
_entity_poly.pdbx_seq_one_letter_code
_entity_poly.pdbx_strand_id
1 'polypeptide(L)'
;KNVTYKLKTNSNGKAIVPIKYLGTLKMKISFPGNDMFVKSSTSANLTVDKGSTKIKGSDDSVGKGFNYYITLKNSAGKALSNKKVTITLNGKTFTKTTNSKGQVSLVMNYKLGTYPIEVSYAGNKYYDSSKLSTKVKVVEPSISISKIITAAKDLKVRVEYINILNKEYSVNIDGRKYTMDEFAYLMAGALTNINSGSKANVKIKDLSNNYNSSGSKISGKLYKAEYLKLANNVTSFVNENKRIPNYKPTNLGKMEANLYIYAFTAALDYYGNHKKLPSYVTVKTSLVRGGYSISISQNGKILNYRQIFDSDVFAKYLKTGGKSALNDAIKKKAKQLTAGLSSPKAKANAIFEFVRDDIKYNFYTNSLKGAKGTLSSKGGNCCDKANLIVAMCRSVGIYARYSHAKNCKFASGLNTGHVWAQVYDPISQTWYTADATSRRNELGNIKNWNTKSYNEPKNYALIPF
;
A
#
# COMPACT_ATOMS: atom_id res chain seq x y z
N LYS A 1 28.88 -4.12 -38.93
CA LYS A 1 27.50 -4.43 -39.37
C LYS A 1 26.78 -3.12 -39.63
N ASN A 2 26.29 -2.91 -40.85
CA ASN A 2 25.52 -1.72 -41.21
C ASN A 2 24.06 -1.95 -40.78
N VAL A 3 23.49 -1.02 -40.02
CA VAL A 3 22.10 -1.07 -39.57
C VAL A 3 21.38 0.16 -40.11
N THR A 4 20.29 -0.06 -40.85
CA THR A 4 19.48 1.03 -41.43
C THR A 4 18.20 1.20 -40.63
N TYR A 5 17.91 2.44 -40.20
CA TYR A 5 16.68 2.80 -39.52
C TYR A 5 15.84 3.70 -40.43
N LYS A 6 14.60 3.29 -40.75
CA LYS A 6 13.62 4.14 -41.42
C LYS A 6 12.75 4.81 -40.37
N LEU A 7 12.88 6.12 -40.21
CA LEU A 7 12.24 6.88 -39.13
C LEU A 7 11.43 8.05 -39.71
N LYS A 8 10.35 8.44 -39.00
CA LYS A 8 9.61 9.68 -39.26
C LYS A 8 10.00 10.71 -38.20
N THR A 9 10.19 11.95 -38.61
CA THR A 9 10.41 13.07 -37.70
C THR A 9 9.12 13.44 -36.97
N ASN A 10 9.23 14.01 -35.78
CA ASN A 10 8.11 14.63 -35.08
C ASN A 10 7.79 16.03 -35.66
N SER A 11 6.81 16.73 -35.08
CA SER A 11 6.40 18.08 -35.49
C SER A 11 7.49 19.14 -35.39
N ASN A 12 8.58 18.87 -34.65
CA ASN A 12 9.74 19.75 -34.53
C ASN A 12 10.90 19.30 -35.43
N GLY A 13 10.68 18.39 -36.38
CA GLY A 13 11.71 17.89 -37.30
C GLY A 13 12.72 16.93 -36.67
N LYS A 14 12.48 16.39 -35.46
CA LYS A 14 13.43 15.49 -34.76
C LYS A 14 13.06 14.03 -34.92
N ALA A 15 14.06 13.17 -35.17
CA ALA A 15 13.94 11.71 -35.16
C ALA A 15 14.87 11.11 -34.08
N ILE A 16 14.46 10.00 -33.47
CA ILE A 16 15.23 9.32 -32.39
C ILE A 16 15.74 7.98 -32.89
N VAL A 17 17.06 7.80 -32.88
CA VAL A 17 17.72 6.55 -33.27
C VAL A 17 18.22 5.81 -32.01
N PRO A 18 17.84 4.54 -31.79
CA PRO A 18 18.36 3.75 -30.68
C PRO A 18 19.76 3.21 -31.02
N ILE A 19 20.80 3.82 -30.45
CA ILE A 19 22.19 3.38 -30.64
C ILE A 19 22.54 2.29 -29.62
N LYS A 20 23.01 1.13 -30.11
CA LYS A 20 23.32 -0.07 -29.30
C LYS A 20 24.80 -0.49 -29.36
N TYR A 21 25.63 0.26 -30.08
CA TYR A 21 27.03 -0.07 -30.33
C TYR A 21 27.92 1.01 -29.73
N LEU A 22 29.08 0.59 -29.22
CA LEU A 22 30.12 1.49 -28.71
C LEU A 22 31.16 1.78 -29.78
N GLY A 23 31.97 2.81 -29.54
CA GLY A 23 33.03 3.27 -30.41
C GLY A 23 32.53 4.28 -31.44
N THR A 24 33.38 4.57 -32.42
CA THR A 24 33.08 5.54 -33.47
C THR A 24 32.18 4.92 -34.53
N LEU A 25 30.93 5.38 -34.57
CA LEU A 25 29.93 4.97 -35.54
C LEU A 25 29.85 5.99 -36.67
N LYS A 26 30.11 5.56 -37.90
CA LYS A 26 29.85 6.38 -39.09
C LYS A 26 28.36 6.34 -39.40
N MET A 27 27.68 7.45 -39.22
CA MET A 27 26.26 7.59 -39.54
C MET A 27 26.10 8.23 -40.93
N LYS A 28 25.23 7.64 -41.74
CA LYS A 28 24.70 8.26 -42.95
C LYS A 28 23.23 8.55 -42.73
N ILE A 29 22.83 9.80 -42.93
CA ILE A 29 21.46 10.28 -42.74
C ILE A 29 20.97 10.75 -44.11
N SER A 30 19.79 10.31 -44.51
CA SER A 30 19.22 10.70 -45.80
C SER A 30 17.72 10.89 -45.70
N PHE A 31 17.23 11.92 -46.39
CA PHE A 31 15.83 12.16 -46.68
C PHE A 31 15.66 12.00 -48.20
N PRO A 32 14.83 11.06 -48.68
CA PRO A 32 14.73 10.77 -50.10
C PRO A 32 14.02 11.87 -50.91
N GLY A 33 13.45 12.88 -50.26
CA GLY A 33 12.59 13.88 -50.91
C GLY A 33 11.11 13.47 -50.90
N ASN A 34 10.25 14.41 -51.27
CA ASN A 34 8.83 14.21 -51.59
C ASN A 34 8.38 15.34 -52.54
N ASP A 35 7.07 15.41 -52.82
CA ASP A 35 6.47 16.36 -53.77
C ASP A 35 6.75 17.84 -53.44
N MET A 36 6.99 18.15 -52.16
CA MET A 36 7.19 19.52 -51.67
C MET A 36 8.66 19.84 -51.35
N PHE A 37 9.49 18.82 -51.14
CA PHE A 37 10.86 18.98 -50.62
C PHE A 37 11.84 18.08 -51.36
N VAL A 38 12.93 18.66 -51.84
CA VAL A 38 14.01 17.93 -52.52
C VAL A 38 14.75 16.96 -51.58
N LYS A 39 15.38 15.93 -52.16
CA LYS A 39 16.20 14.97 -51.42
C LYS A 39 17.41 15.63 -50.77
N SER A 40 17.84 15.13 -49.61
CA SER A 40 19.04 15.61 -48.91
C SER A 40 19.74 14.47 -48.17
N SER A 41 21.06 14.59 -47.97
CA SER A 41 21.81 13.64 -47.15
C SER A 41 23.01 14.29 -46.48
N THR A 42 23.46 13.68 -45.38
CA THR A 42 24.68 14.07 -44.67
C THR A 42 25.31 12.85 -44.00
N SER A 43 26.56 12.98 -43.59
CA SER A 43 27.26 11.97 -42.80
C SER A 43 27.87 12.60 -41.56
N ALA A 44 27.85 11.86 -40.45
CA ALA A 44 28.45 12.30 -39.20
C ALA A 44 29.11 11.11 -38.50
N ASN A 45 30.20 11.36 -37.79
CA ASN A 45 30.80 10.38 -36.89
C ASN A 45 30.22 10.60 -35.49
N LEU A 46 29.69 9.53 -34.89
CA LEU A 46 29.21 9.52 -33.52
C LEU A 46 30.11 8.62 -32.69
N THR A 47 30.84 9.19 -31.74
CA THR A 47 31.56 8.41 -30.73
C THR A 47 30.60 8.05 -29.61
N VAL A 48 30.46 6.75 -29.34
CA VAL A 48 29.61 6.24 -28.27
C VAL A 48 30.47 5.58 -27.22
N ASP A 49 30.65 6.27 -26.11
CA ASP A 49 31.40 5.76 -24.97
C ASP A 49 30.53 4.93 -24.03
N LYS A 50 31.18 4.20 -23.13
CA LYS A 50 30.50 3.54 -22.03
C LYS A 50 29.80 4.57 -21.14
N GLY A 51 28.67 4.18 -20.58
CA GLY A 51 27.99 4.99 -19.58
C GLY A 51 28.73 4.90 -18.24
N SER A 52 29.09 6.03 -17.67
CA SER A 52 29.66 6.05 -16.32
C SER A 52 28.63 5.61 -15.26
N THR A 53 29.13 5.02 -14.17
CA THR A 53 28.30 4.50 -13.09
C THR A 53 28.66 5.08 -11.73
N LYS A 54 27.69 5.13 -10.82
CA LYS A 54 27.85 5.64 -9.46
C LYS A 54 27.21 4.70 -8.46
N ILE A 55 27.97 4.35 -7.43
CA ILE A 55 27.52 3.58 -6.27
C ILE A 55 27.26 4.54 -5.12
N LYS A 56 26.17 4.35 -4.39
CA LYS A 56 25.85 5.11 -3.17
C LYS A 56 25.32 4.18 -2.07
N GLY A 57 25.82 4.36 -0.85
CA GLY A 57 25.22 3.80 0.38
C GLY A 57 23.94 4.54 0.78
N SER A 58 23.12 3.93 1.65
CA SER A 58 21.88 4.56 2.12
C SER A 58 22.13 5.70 3.09
N ASP A 59 22.91 5.44 4.15
CA ASP A 59 23.13 6.35 5.28
C ASP A 59 24.47 6.04 5.95
N ASP A 60 25.08 7.01 6.64
CA ASP A 60 26.34 6.79 7.36
C ASP A 60 26.17 5.93 8.62
N SER A 61 24.92 5.74 9.08
CA SER A 61 24.58 4.90 10.21
C SER A 61 23.36 4.02 9.95
N VAL A 62 23.33 2.85 10.59
CA VAL A 62 22.30 1.84 10.39
C VAL A 62 22.02 1.12 11.71
N GLY A 63 20.75 0.94 12.04
CA GLY A 63 20.36 0.22 13.25
C GLY A 63 20.84 -1.23 13.20
N LYS A 64 21.27 -1.80 14.33
CA LYS A 64 21.57 -3.24 14.42
C LYS A 64 20.36 -4.04 13.95
N GLY A 65 20.62 -5.01 13.07
CA GLY A 65 19.59 -5.79 12.39
C GLY A 65 19.10 -5.15 11.10
N PHE A 66 19.16 -3.83 10.91
CA PHE A 66 18.57 -3.14 9.77
C PHE A 66 19.32 -3.40 8.47
N ASN A 67 18.60 -3.24 7.35
CA ASN A 67 19.21 -3.32 6.03
C ASN A 67 19.99 -2.04 5.75
N TYR A 68 21.27 -2.19 5.43
CA TYR A 68 22.05 -1.18 4.72
C TYR A 68 21.80 -1.36 3.22
N TYR A 69 21.36 -0.30 2.54
CA TYR A 69 21.06 -0.36 1.11
C TYR A 69 22.19 0.27 0.30
N ILE A 70 22.53 -0.37 -0.80
CA ILE A 70 23.51 0.10 -1.77
C ILE A 70 22.78 0.26 -3.09
N THR A 71 22.95 1.41 -3.73
CA THR A 71 22.30 1.75 -5.00
C THR A 71 23.35 1.94 -6.09
N LEU A 72 23.15 1.30 -7.24
CA LEU A 72 23.93 1.45 -8.45
C LEU A 72 23.09 2.15 -9.53
N LYS A 73 23.57 3.30 -10.00
CA LYS A 73 22.95 4.10 -11.07
C LYS A 73 23.97 4.48 -12.14
N ASN A 74 23.49 4.84 -13.32
CA ASN A 74 24.32 5.54 -14.29
C ASN A 74 24.41 7.05 -13.97
N SER A 75 25.24 7.79 -14.72
CA SER A 75 25.38 9.26 -14.60
C SER A 75 24.08 10.03 -14.76
N ALA A 76 23.14 9.54 -15.58
CA ALA A 76 21.81 10.12 -15.75
C ALA A 76 20.84 9.80 -14.58
N GLY A 77 21.30 9.14 -13.52
CA GLY A 77 20.49 8.77 -12.36
C GLY A 77 19.57 7.55 -12.57
N LYS A 78 19.64 6.89 -13.73
CA LYS A 78 18.86 5.69 -14.04
C LYS A 78 19.41 4.50 -13.26
N ALA A 79 18.50 3.78 -12.60
CA ALA A 79 18.81 2.55 -11.88
C ALA A 79 19.34 1.46 -12.81
N LEU A 80 20.42 0.79 -12.40
CA LEU A 80 21.00 -0.33 -13.13
C LEU A 80 20.60 -1.65 -12.47
N SER A 81 19.54 -2.27 -12.98
CA SER A 81 19.03 -3.55 -12.48
C SER A 81 19.80 -4.76 -13.03
N ASN A 82 19.74 -5.87 -12.30
CA ASN A 82 20.35 -7.16 -12.64
C ASN A 82 21.87 -7.06 -12.86
N LYS A 83 22.56 -6.23 -12.06
CA LYS A 83 24.02 -6.08 -12.07
C LYS A 83 24.60 -6.70 -10.81
N LYS A 84 25.64 -7.52 -10.95
CA LYS A 84 26.39 -8.07 -9.82
C LYS A 84 27.25 -6.96 -9.21
N VAL A 85 27.14 -6.78 -7.91
CA VAL A 85 27.90 -5.84 -7.09
C VAL A 85 28.60 -6.66 -6.01
N THR A 86 29.90 -6.42 -5.84
CA THR A 86 30.73 -7.05 -4.80
C THR A 86 30.80 -6.09 -3.61
N ILE A 87 30.53 -6.59 -2.41
CA ILE A 87 30.45 -5.83 -1.17
C ILE A 87 31.40 -6.49 -0.17
N THR A 88 32.39 -5.75 0.33
CA THR A 88 33.29 -6.20 1.39
C THR A 88 33.00 -5.38 2.64
N LEU A 89 32.43 -6.02 3.66
CA LEU A 89 32.11 -5.39 4.95
C LEU A 89 32.97 -6.04 6.03
N ASN A 90 33.82 -5.24 6.68
CA ASN A 90 34.72 -5.71 7.74
C ASN A 90 35.52 -6.96 7.32
N GLY A 91 36.10 -6.92 6.12
CA GLY A 91 36.88 -8.03 5.54
C GLY A 91 36.06 -9.16 4.93
N LYS A 92 34.74 -9.25 5.18
CA LYS A 92 33.88 -10.29 4.61
C LYS A 92 33.25 -9.85 3.28
N THR A 93 33.43 -10.66 2.24
CA THR A 93 32.97 -10.35 0.88
C THR A 93 31.66 -11.06 0.53
N PHE A 94 30.74 -10.33 -0.09
CA PHE A 94 29.43 -10.78 -0.57
C PHE A 94 29.25 -10.35 -2.02
N THR A 95 28.68 -11.20 -2.86
CA THR A 95 28.24 -10.82 -4.21
C THR A 95 26.72 -10.79 -4.25
N LYS A 96 26.12 -9.64 -4.62
CA LYS A 96 24.68 -9.47 -4.72
C LYS A 96 24.27 -8.89 -6.06
N THR A 97 23.07 -9.18 -6.51
CA THR A 97 22.52 -8.68 -7.78
C THR A 97 21.50 -7.58 -7.52
N THR A 98 21.66 -6.43 -8.19
CA THR A 98 20.76 -5.28 -8.04
C THR A 98 19.34 -5.58 -8.51
N ASN A 99 18.33 -5.11 -7.76
CA ASN A 99 16.92 -5.24 -8.13
C ASN A 99 16.49 -4.21 -9.20
N SER A 100 15.20 -4.12 -9.51
CA SER A 100 14.64 -3.16 -10.49
C SER A 100 14.89 -1.68 -10.15
N LYS A 101 15.16 -1.36 -8.88
CA LYS A 101 15.55 -0.03 -8.41
C LYS A 101 17.06 0.20 -8.41
N GLY A 102 17.84 -0.76 -8.92
CA GLY A 102 19.31 -0.71 -8.90
C GLY A 102 19.87 -0.94 -7.51
N GLN A 103 19.12 -1.56 -6.60
CA GLN A 103 19.49 -1.67 -5.19
C GLN A 103 19.84 -3.10 -4.78
N VAL A 104 20.80 -3.22 -3.86
CA VAL A 104 21.07 -4.43 -3.06
C VAL A 104 20.96 -4.08 -1.57
N SER A 105 20.63 -5.05 -0.74
CA SER A 105 20.55 -4.89 0.72
C SER A 105 21.46 -5.87 1.46
N LEU A 106 22.03 -5.41 2.56
CA LEU A 106 22.82 -6.19 3.51
C LEU A 106 22.26 -5.98 4.92
N VAL A 107 21.94 -7.06 5.63
CA VAL A 107 21.44 -7.02 7.00
C VAL A 107 22.62 -6.75 7.95
N MET A 108 22.53 -5.71 8.77
CA MET A 108 23.62 -5.24 9.64
C MET A 108 23.54 -5.87 11.05
N ASN A 109 23.82 -7.15 11.14
CA ASN A 109 23.83 -7.92 12.41
C ASN A 109 25.18 -7.86 13.15
N TYR A 110 25.83 -6.71 13.17
CA TYR A 110 27.11 -6.52 13.85
C TYR A 110 26.92 -5.91 15.25
N LYS A 111 27.95 -5.96 16.09
CA LYS A 111 27.97 -5.19 17.35
C LYS A 111 27.91 -3.69 17.03
N LEU A 112 27.54 -2.88 18.01
CA LEU A 112 27.58 -1.43 17.84
C LEU A 112 29.02 -0.99 17.59
N GLY A 113 29.23 -0.16 16.58
CA GLY A 113 30.58 0.20 16.15
C GLY A 113 30.62 0.71 14.72
N THR A 114 31.82 1.08 14.25
CA THR A 114 32.03 1.61 12.90
C THR A 114 32.82 0.61 12.09
N TYR A 115 32.30 0.23 10.92
CA TYR A 115 32.88 -0.81 10.08
C TYR A 115 33.25 -0.26 8.71
N PRO A 116 34.44 -0.57 8.17
CA PRO A 116 34.77 -0.25 6.79
C PRO A 116 33.90 -1.08 5.85
N ILE A 117 33.38 -0.42 4.82
CA ILE A 117 32.62 -1.05 3.75
C ILE A 117 33.15 -0.60 2.40
N GLU A 118 33.49 -1.58 1.58
CA GLU A 118 33.85 -1.39 0.20
C GLU A 118 32.80 -2.02 -0.71
N VAL A 119 32.46 -1.34 -1.78
CA VAL A 119 31.49 -1.81 -2.76
C VAL A 119 32.06 -1.55 -4.14
N SER A 120 32.08 -2.58 -4.99
CA SER A 120 32.54 -2.44 -6.37
C SER A 120 31.53 -3.00 -7.36
N TYR A 121 31.44 -2.31 -8.49
CA TYR A 121 30.80 -2.78 -9.70
C TYR A 121 31.89 -2.87 -10.77
N ALA A 122 32.10 -4.06 -11.33
CA ALA A 122 33.18 -4.28 -12.31
C ALA A 122 32.92 -3.65 -13.69
N GLY A 123 31.75 -3.04 -13.92
CA GLY A 123 31.34 -2.58 -15.24
C GLY A 123 30.75 -3.69 -16.10
N ASN A 124 30.51 -3.41 -17.37
CA ASN A 124 30.22 -4.38 -18.42
C ASN A 124 30.53 -3.78 -19.79
N LYS A 125 30.02 -4.41 -20.86
CA LYS A 125 30.15 -3.89 -22.23
C LYS A 125 29.68 -2.45 -22.37
N TYR A 126 28.60 -2.04 -21.72
CA TYR A 126 27.94 -0.74 -21.90
C TYR A 126 28.22 0.28 -20.80
N TYR A 127 28.76 -0.16 -19.67
CA TYR A 127 28.90 0.68 -18.48
C TYR A 127 30.28 0.51 -17.85
N ASP A 128 30.84 1.62 -17.38
CA ASP A 128 32.11 1.61 -16.67
C ASP A 128 31.99 1.00 -15.27
N SER A 129 33.13 0.55 -14.76
CA SER A 129 33.25 0.14 -13.37
C SER A 129 33.08 1.33 -12.43
N SER A 130 32.74 1.05 -11.17
CA SER A 130 32.75 2.05 -10.11
C SER A 130 33.01 1.38 -8.76
N LYS A 131 33.57 2.15 -7.82
CA LYS A 131 33.83 1.71 -6.44
C LYS A 131 33.35 2.77 -5.46
N LEU A 132 32.91 2.32 -4.29
CA LEU A 132 32.69 3.10 -3.09
C LEU A 132 33.53 2.48 -1.98
N SER A 133 34.33 3.26 -1.28
CA SER A 133 35.00 2.86 -0.03
C SER A 133 34.63 3.89 1.04
N THR A 134 34.00 3.44 2.12
CA THR A 134 33.53 4.30 3.20
C THR A 134 33.43 3.51 4.51
N LYS A 135 32.90 4.13 5.56
CA LYS A 135 32.59 3.51 6.84
C LYS A 135 31.08 3.57 7.10
N VAL A 136 30.54 2.54 7.74
CA VAL A 136 29.14 2.49 8.19
C VAL A 136 29.09 2.27 9.70
N LYS A 137 28.35 3.12 10.41
CA LYS A 137 28.18 3.03 11.86
C LYS A 137 26.95 2.18 12.20
N VAL A 138 27.15 1.05 12.86
CA VAL A 138 26.07 0.25 13.43
C VAL A 138 25.68 0.84 14.77
N VAL A 139 24.44 1.31 14.87
CA VAL A 139 23.87 1.99 16.03
C VAL A 139 22.70 1.21 16.62
N GLU A 140 22.19 1.64 17.77
CA GLU A 140 20.95 1.07 18.29
C GLU A 140 19.80 1.21 17.29
N PRO A 141 18.98 0.16 17.11
CA PRO A 141 17.87 0.21 16.17
C PRO A 141 16.87 1.28 16.58
N SER A 142 16.48 2.14 15.64
CA SER A 142 15.53 3.23 15.86
C SER A 142 14.68 3.49 14.62
N ILE A 143 13.50 4.09 14.82
CA ILE A 143 12.58 4.47 13.76
C ILE A 143 12.39 5.99 13.77
N SER A 144 12.51 6.60 12.60
CA SER A 144 12.24 8.03 12.42
C SER A 144 10.76 8.36 12.66
N ILE A 145 10.50 9.50 13.30
CA ILE A 145 9.14 10.00 13.59
C ILE A 145 8.24 9.98 12.33
N SER A 146 8.77 10.35 11.16
CA SER A 146 8.02 10.34 9.90
C SER A 146 7.45 8.96 9.54
N LYS A 147 8.25 7.89 9.69
CA LYS A 147 7.82 6.50 9.44
C LYS A 147 6.77 6.03 10.45
N ILE A 148 6.90 6.44 11.71
CA ILE A 148 5.91 6.15 12.76
C ILE A 148 4.58 6.83 12.42
N ILE A 149 4.61 8.10 11.98
CA ILE A 149 3.41 8.83 11.54
C ILE A 149 2.73 8.13 10.35
N THR A 150 3.47 7.73 9.33
CA THR A 150 2.91 6.99 8.18
C THR A 150 2.21 5.71 8.64
N ALA A 151 2.86 4.95 9.51
CA ALA A 151 2.33 3.71 10.02
C ALA A 151 1.10 3.92 10.94
N ALA A 152 1.09 5.02 11.70
CA ALA A 152 -0.05 5.41 12.54
C ALA A 152 -1.26 5.78 11.68
N LYS A 153 -1.05 6.51 10.58
CA LYS A 153 -2.12 6.81 9.61
C LYS A 153 -2.76 5.52 9.06
N ASP A 154 -1.96 4.53 8.70
CA ASP A 154 -2.47 3.23 8.22
C ASP A 154 -3.23 2.47 9.31
N LEU A 155 -2.73 2.47 10.55
CA LEU A 155 -3.40 1.86 11.70
C LEU A 155 -4.73 2.55 12.01
N LYS A 156 -4.80 3.89 11.96
CA LYS A 156 -6.04 4.65 12.19
C LYS A 156 -7.12 4.25 11.21
N VAL A 157 -6.78 4.22 9.92
CA VAL A 157 -7.68 3.79 8.86
C VAL A 157 -8.19 2.38 9.13
N ARG A 158 -7.30 1.47 9.54
CA ARG A 158 -7.68 0.10 9.90
C ARG A 158 -8.65 0.08 11.07
N VAL A 159 -8.33 0.71 12.20
CA VAL A 159 -9.11 0.66 13.46
C VAL A 159 -10.49 1.30 13.25
N GLU A 160 -10.56 2.48 12.64
CA GLU A 160 -11.84 3.15 12.34
C GLU A 160 -12.68 2.37 11.32
N TYR A 161 -12.02 1.57 10.49
CA TYR A 161 -12.69 0.69 9.54
C TYR A 161 -13.27 -0.56 10.22
N ILE A 162 -12.48 -1.26 11.04
CA ILE A 162 -12.89 -2.52 11.69
C ILE A 162 -13.65 -2.31 13.02
N ASN A 163 -13.61 -1.09 13.58
CA ASN A 163 -14.10 -0.76 14.92
C ASN A 163 -13.59 -1.70 16.03
N ILE A 164 -12.40 -2.26 15.81
CA ILE A 164 -11.68 -3.11 16.74
C ILE A 164 -10.19 -2.80 16.63
N LEU A 165 -9.45 -2.95 17.71
CA LEU A 165 -7.99 -2.99 17.65
C LEU A 165 -7.58 -4.35 18.21
N ASN A 166 -7.16 -5.27 17.34
CA ASN A 166 -6.69 -6.58 17.76
C ASN A 166 -5.22 -6.48 18.18
N LYS A 167 -4.89 -6.93 19.40
CA LYS A 167 -3.53 -7.01 19.92
C LYS A 167 -2.59 -7.88 19.07
N GLU A 168 -3.14 -8.87 18.35
CA GLU A 168 -2.38 -9.75 17.45
C GLU A 168 -2.02 -9.10 16.11
N TYR A 169 -2.59 -7.92 15.82
CA TYR A 169 -2.21 -7.19 14.61
C TYR A 169 -0.77 -6.68 14.72
N SER A 170 -0.07 -6.65 13.59
CA SER A 170 1.24 -6.03 13.50
C SER A 170 1.28 -5.00 12.39
N VAL A 171 1.94 -3.89 12.67
CA VAL A 171 2.18 -2.80 11.73
C VAL A 171 3.48 -3.08 10.98
N ASN A 172 3.50 -2.82 9.67
CA ASN A 172 4.71 -2.97 8.87
C ASN A 172 5.41 -1.62 8.68
N ILE A 173 6.70 -1.55 9.03
CA ILE A 173 7.56 -0.41 8.72
C ILE A 173 8.81 -0.94 8.03
N ASP A 174 9.04 -0.52 6.78
CA ASP A 174 10.18 -0.93 5.94
C ASP A 174 10.41 -2.45 5.86
N GLY A 175 9.33 -3.24 5.80
CA GLY A 175 9.39 -4.69 5.69
C GLY A 175 9.51 -5.42 7.03
N ARG A 176 9.67 -4.71 8.15
CA ARG A 176 9.58 -5.29 9.50
C ARG A 176 8.18 -5.19 10.07
N LYS A 177 7.76 -6.23 10.78
CA LYS A 177 6.52 -6.24 11.56
C LYS A 177 6.81 -5.78 12.97
N TYR A 178 5.96 -4.91 13.49
CA TYR A 178 5.95 -4.44 14.88
C TYR A 178 4.62 -4.82 15.51
N THR A 179 4.65 -5.46 16.67
CA THR A 179 3.45 -5.79 17.45
C THR A 179 2.78 -4.50 17.98
N MET A 180 1.54 -4.61 18.49
CA MET A 180 0.81 -3.42 18.94
C MET A 180 1.43 -2.75 20.16
N ASP A 181 2.09 -3.50 21.04
CA ASP A 181 2.83 -2.96 22.19
C ASP A 181 4.12 -2.23 21.77
N GLU A 182 4.91 -2.83 20.87
CA GLU A 182 6.08 -2.17 20.29
C GLU A 182 5.67 -0.88 19.58
N PHE A 183 4.61 -0.94 18.78
CA PHE A 183 4.14 0.22 18.05
C PHE A 183 3.51 1.28 18.96
N ALA A 184 2.84 0.89 20.05
CA ALA A 184 2.38 1.81 21.08
C ALA A 184 3.54 2.59 21.71
N TYR A 185 4.63 1.89 22.05
CA TYR A 185 5.84 2.52 22.58
C TYR A 185 6.47 3.48 21.57
N LEU A 186 6.59 3.07 20.29
CA LEU A 186 7.13 3.92 19.23
C LEU A 186 6.27 5.19 19.04
N MET A 187 4.94 5.06 19.02
CA MET A 187 4.04 6.20 18.91
C MET A 187 4.11 7.12 20.13
N ALA A 188 4.17 6.57 21.34
CA ALA A 188 4.31 7.33 22.56
C ALA A 188 5.63 8.14 22.58
N GLY A 189 6.75 7.49 22.25
CA GLY A 189 8.06 8.17 22.15
C GLY A 189 8.08 9.24 21.05
N ALA A 190 7.40 9.01 19.92
CA ALA A 190 7.27 10.00 18.86
C ALA A 190 6.49 11.24 19.34
N LEU A 191 5.39 11.05 20.07
CA LEU A 191 4.62 12.15 20.66
C LEU A 191 5.44 12.94 21.69
N THR A 192 6.21 12.25 22.54
CA THR A 192 7.14 12.88 23.50
C THR A 192 8.19 13.73 22.80
N ASN A 193 8.83 13.20 21.75
CA ASN A 193 9.83 13.94 20.98
C ASN A 193 9.21 15.13 20.24
N ILE A 194 8.05 14.96 19.60
CA ILE A 194 7.34 16.06 18.93
C ILE A 194 7.01 17.17 19.94
N ASN A 195 6.52 16.81 21.13
CA ASN A 195 6.14 17.79 22.14
C ASN A 195 7.33 18.58 22.69
N SER A 196 8.52 17.98 22.77
CA SER A 196 9.75 18.67 23.17
C SER A 196 10.46 19.39 22.02
N GLY A 197 9.93 19.34 20.79
CA GLY A 197 10.58 19.89 19.60
C GLY A 197 11.74 19.05 19.05
N SER A 198 11.98 17.86 19.63
CA SER A 198 13.03 16.94 19.20
C SER A 198 12.67 16.23 17.90
N LYS A 199 13.66 16.14 17.00
CA LYS A 199 13.58 15.35 15.75
C LYS A 199 14.22 13.97 15.87
N ALA A 200 14.63 13.58 17.08
CA ALA A 200 15.32 12.32 17.30
C ALA A 200 14.45 11.12 16.92
N ASN A 201 15.07 10.09 16.35
CA ASN A 201 14.43 8.81 16.11
C ASN A 201 14.06 8.14 17.45
N VAL A 202 13.00 7.33 17.44
CA VAL A 202 12.58 6.56 18.61
C VAL A 202 13.29 5.22 18.57
N LYS A 203 14.04 4.89 19.63
CA LYS A 203 14.72 3.59 19.78
C LYS A 203 13.70 2.46 19.78
N ILE A 204 14.08 1.30 19.26
CA ILE A 204 13.24 0.10 19.31
C ILE A 204 13.53 -0.63 20.62
N LYS A 205 12.47 -1.16 21.23
CA LYS A 205 12.54 -2.06 22.37
C LYS A 205 11.83 -3.35 22.04
N ASP A 206 12.47 -4.45 22.40
CA ASP A 206 11.86 -5.78 22.37
C ASP A 206 10.94 -5.91 23.59
N LEU A 207 9.65 -6.15 23.33
CA LEU A 207 8.59 -6.16 24.35
C LEU A 207 7.89 -7.51 24.38
N SER A 208 7.34 -7.87 25.54
CA SER A 208 6.78 -9.21 25.80
C SER A 208 5.48 -9.54 25.05
N ASN A 209 4.85 -8.59 24.33
CA ASN A 209 3.60 -8.79 23.59
C ASN A 209 2.45 -9.42 24.40
N ASN A 210 2.40 -9.12 25.70
CA ASN A 210 1.51 -9.77 26.66
C ASN A 210 0.54 -8.81 27.35
N TYR A 211 0.24 -7.67 26.73
CA TYR A 211 -0.70 -6.73 27.31
C TYR A 211 -2.15 -7.23 27.22
N ASN A 212 -2.93 -6.92 28.26
CA ASN A 212 -4.36 -7.17 28.31
C ASN A 212 -5.09 -5.83 28.24
N SER A 213 -6.02 -5.70 27.29
CA SER A 213 -6.80 -4.48 27.12
C SER A 213 -8.14 -4.62 27.85
N SER A 214 -8.25 -4.02 29.03
CA SER A 214 -9.51 -3.91 29.77
C SER A 214 -9.59 -2.60 30.55
N GLY A 215 -10.79 -2.03 30.67
CA GLY A 215 -10.99 -0.72 31.28
C GLY A 215 -12.45 -0.28 31.33
N SER A 216 -12.67 0.97 31.72
CA SER A 216 -14.00 1.60 31.75
C SER A 216 -14.58 1.73 30.34
N LYS A 217 -15.91 1.86 30.21
CA LYS A 217 -16.53 2.35 28.97
C LYS A 217 -16.25 3.85 28.87
N ILE A 218 -15.58 4.28 27.80
CA ILE A 218 -15.12 5.67 27.64
C ILE A 218 -15.66 6.23 26.33
N SER A 219 -16.20 7.44 26.37
CA SER A 219 -16.51 8.25 25.19
C SER A 219 -16.27 9.72 25.54
N GLY A 220 -15.34 10.38 24.84
CA GLY A 220 -15.04 11.77 25.13
C GLY A 220 -13.86 12.31 24.34
N LYS A 221 -13.43 13.51 24.73
CA LYS A 221 -12.23 14.18 24.24
C LYS A 221 -11.12 13.98 25.26
N LEU A 222 -9.96 13.51 24.80
CA LEU A 222 -8.72 13.51 25.57
C LEU A 222 -7.88 14.69 25.08
N TYR A 223 -7.69 15.70 25.93
CA TYR A 223 -7.03 16.95 25.57
C TYR A 223 -5.51 16.80 25.45
N LYS A 224 -4.86 17.78 24.79
CA LYS A 224 -3.43 17.78 24.50
C LYS A 224 -2.54 17.45 25.69
N ALA A 225 -2.72 18.13 26.81
CA ALA A 225 -1.94 17.86 28.02
C ALA A 225 -2.12 16.42 28.52
N GLU A 226 -3.34 15.87 28.42
CA GLU A 226 -3.67 14.54 28.92
C GLU A 226 -3.09 13.43 28.04
N TYR A 227 -3.24 13.48 26.71
CA TYR A 227 -2.69 12.44 25.84
C TYR A 227 -1.15 12.48 25.77
N LEU A 228 -0.53 13.65 25.97
CA LEU A 228 0.92 13.77 26.08
C LEU A 228 1.44 13.25 27.42
N LYS A 229 0.76 13.54 28.53
CA LYS A 229 1.05 12.92 29.82
C LYS A 229 0.92 11.41 29.75
N LEU A 230 -0.11 10.92 29.07
CA LEU A 230 -0.31 9.48 28.83
C LEU A 230 0.83 8.87 28.00
N ALA A 231 1.27 9.52 26.93
CA ALA A 231 2.42 9.08 26.12
C ALA A 231 3.69 8.98 26.98
N ASN A 232 4.02 10.02 27.75
CA ASN A 232 5.17 10.00 28.67
C ASN A 232 5.06 8.85 29.68
N ASN A 233 3.90 8.68 30.31
CA ASN A 233 3.66 7.61 31.28
C ASN A 233 3.81 6.20 30.67
N VAL A 234 3.43 6.01 29.40
CA VAL A 234 3.63 4.75 28.68
C VAL A 234 5.13 4.53 28.42
N THR A 235 5.85 5.57 27.97
CA THR A 235 7.30 5.44 27.73
C THR A 235 8.08 5.09 29.00
N SER A 236 7.82 5.75 30.13
CA SER A 236 8.47 5.45 31.41
C SER A 236 8.13 4.03 31.89
N PHE A 237 6.86 3.65 31.83
CA PHE A 237 6.44 2.31 32.24
C PHE A 237 7.11 1.21 31.42
N VAL A 238 7.24 1.38 30.09
CA VAL A 238 7.94 0.44 29.21
C VAL A 238 9.43 0.34 29.57
N ASN A 239 10.07 1.46 29.96
CA ASN A 239 11.47 1.46 30.36
C ASN A 239 11.73 0.60 31.61
N GLU A 240 10.79 0.60 32.55
CA GLU A 240 10.88 -0.15 33.80
C GLU A 240 10.41 -1.61 33.65
N ASN A 241 9.33 -1.84 32.90
CA ASN A 241 8.57 -3.09 32.95
C ASN A 241 8.70 -3.95 31.68
N LYS A 242 9.38 -3.46 30.62
CA LYS A 242 9.54 -4.15 29.33
C LYS A 242 8.23 -4.61 28.67
N ARG A 243 7.12 -3.94 29.01
CA ARG A 243 5.78 -4.13 28.44
C ARG A 243 4.99 -2.83 28.53
N ILE A 244 3.92 -2.69 27.74
CA ILE A 244 3.01 -1.55 27.88
C ILE A 244 2.03 -1.76 29.06
N PRO A 245 1.47 -0.68 29.64
CA PRO A 245 0.44 -0.80 30.67
C PRO A 245 -0.87 -1.40 30.11
N ASN A 246 -1.54 -2.28 30.85
CA ASN A 246 -2.85 -2.82 30.46
C ASN A 246 -3.93 -1.72 30.38
N TYR A 247 -3.77 -0.68 31.20
CA TYR A 247 -4.62 0.49 31.25
C TYR A 247 -3.87 1.67 31.89
N LYS A 248 -4.40 2.88 31.76
CA LYS A 248 -3.99 4.06 32.55
C LYS A 248 -5.22 4.84 33.03
N PRO A 249 -5.22 5.36 34.28
CA PRO A 249 -6.25 6.28 34.74
C PRO A 249 -6.25 7.57 33.92
N THR A 250 -7.44 8.05 33.57
CA THR A 250 -7.68 9.35 32.92
C THR A 250 -8.92 10.00 33.54
N ASN A 251 -9.17 11.28 33.25
CA ASN A 251 -10.38 11.97 33.67
C ASN A 251 -11.67 11.37 33.08
N LEU A 252 -11.55 10.54 32.03
CA LEU A 252 -12.67 9.83 31.41
C LEU A 252 -12.87 8.41 31.98
N GLY A 253 -12.04 8.01 32.95
CA GLY A 253 -12.02 6.67 33.55
C GLY A 253 -10.77 5.86 33.20
N LYS A 254 -10.82 4.55 33.48
CA LYS A 254 -9.72 3.60 33.26
C LYS A 254 -9.56 3.32 31.77
N MET A 255 -8.65 4.03 31.10
CA MET A 255 -8.43 3.90 29.66
C MET A 255 -7.61 2.64 29.35
N GLU A 256 -8.21 1.71 28.63
CA GLU A 256 -7.60 0.45 28.23
C GLU A 256 -6.51 0.61 27.16
N ALA A 257 -5.64 -0.40 27.05
CA ALA A 257 -4.52 -0.38 26.12
C ALA A 257 -4.89 -0.05 24.68
N ASN A 258 -5.85 -0.77 24.11
CA ASN A 258 -6.26 -0.55 22.73
C ASN A 258 -6.78 0.88 22.50
N LEU A 259 -7.42 1.50 23.49
CA LEU A 259 -7.96 2.84 23.38
C LEU A 259 -6.87 3.91 23.41
N TYR A 260 -5.87 3.81 24.28
CA TYR A 260 -4.76 4.76 24.25
C TYR A 260 -3.86 4.58 23.02
N ILE A 261 -3.73 3.35 22.50
CA ILE A 261 -3.03 3.09 21.23
C ILE A 261 -3.73 3.86 20.10
N TYR A 262 -5.06 3.77 20.04
CA TYR A 262 -5.84 4.55 19.08
C TYR A 262 -5.71 6.07 19.30
N ALA A 263 -5.68 6.54 20.55
CA ALA A 263 -5.48 7.96 20.87
C ALA A 263 -4.13 8.47 20.32
N PHE A 264 -3.04 7.73 20.52
CA PHE A 264 -1.73 8.09 19.96
C PHE A 264 -1.74 8.08 18.44
N THR A 265 -2.41 7.08 17.87
CA THR A 265 -2.58 6.94 16.43
C THR A 265 -3.27 8.17 15.83
N ALA A 266 -4.38 8.61 16.43
CA ALA A 266 -5.14 9.78 15.98
C ALA A 266 -4.34 11.09 16.12
N ALA A 267 -3.58 11.25 17.20
CA ALA A 267 -2.73 12.42 17.41
C ALA A 267 -1.61 12.52 16.35
N LEU A 268 -0.96 11.40 16.03
CA LEU A 268 0.13 11.34 15.05
C LEU A 268 -0.36 11.52 13.61
N ASP A 269 -1.51 10.94 13.23
CA ASP A 269 -2.12 11.20 11.91
C ASP A 269 -2.45 12.69 11.75
N TYR A 270 -3.07 13.31 12.76
CA TYR A 270 -3.35 14.75 12.73
C TYR A 270 -2.07 15.57 12.57
N TYR A 271 -1.03 15.30 13.36
CA TYR A 271 0.27 15.97 13.25
C TYR A 271 0.91 15.78 11.87
N GLY A 272 0.80 14.59 11.28
CA GLY A 272 1.30 14.30 9.94
C GLY A 272 0.74 15.24 8.87
N ASN A 273 -0.56 15.55 8.98
CA ASN A 273 -1.28 16.39 8.02
C ASN A 273 -1.18 17.91 8.32
N HIS A 274 -1.06 18.31 9.59
CA HIS A 274 -1.12 19.73 10.00
C HIS A 274 0.19 20.31 10.52
N LYS A 275 1.19 19.47 10.79
CA LYS A 275 2.47 19.85 11.43
C LYS A 275 2.30 20.50 12.83
N LYS A 276 1.13 20.32 13.44
CA LYS A 276 0.78 20.75 14.80
C LYS A 276 0.02 19.64 15.49
N LEU A 277 0.27 19.43 16.78
CA LEU A 277 -0.48 18.46 17.59
C LEU A 277 -1.91 18.98 17.83
N PRO A 278 -2.95 18.11 17.78
CA PRO A 278 -4.33 18.54 17.93
C PRO A 278 -4.61 19.02 19.37
N SER A 279 -5.56 19.93 19.55
CA SER A 279 -6.00 20.38 20.88
C SER A 279 -6.61 19.25 21.71
N TYR A 280 -7.22 18.26 21.05
CA TYR A 280 -7.73 17.03 21.64
C TYR A 280 -7.80 15.90 20.61
N VAL A 281 -7.90 14.66 21.09
CA VAL A 281 -8.28 13.50 20.29
C VAL A 281 -9.59 12.91 20.81
N THR A 282 -10.46 12.47 19.90
CA THR A 282 -11.71 11.79 20.28
C THR A 282 -11.40 10.34 20.60
N VAL A 283 -11.80 9.88 21.77
CA VAL A 283 -11.61 8.50 22.24
C VAL A 283 -12.97 7.89 22.54
N LYS A 284 -13.25 6.73 21.95
CA LYS A 284 -14.47 5.96 22.18
C LYS A 284 -14.13 4.48 22.27
N THR A 285 -14.49 3.80 23.37
CA THR A 285 -14.25 2.35 23.52
C THR A 285 -14.89 1.52 22.40
N SER A 286 -15.98 2.01 21.80
CA SER A 286 -16.63 1.35 20.65
C SER A 286 -15.75 1.24 19.41
N LEU A 287 -14.71 2.08 19.26
CA LEU A 287 -13.75 2.03 18.15
C LEU A 287 -12.74 0.88 18.28
N VAL A 288 -12.55 0.34 19.49
CA VAL A 288 -11.45 -0.58 19.78
C VAL A 288 -11.89 -1.92 20.34
N ARG A 289 -13.11 -2.03 20.87
CA ARG A 289 -13.65 -3.27 21.44
C ARG A 289 -14.38 -4.18 20.44
N GLY A 290 -14.52 -3.78 19.18
CA GLY A 290 -15.38 -4.52 18.25
C GLY A 290 -16.84 -4.29 18.56
N GLY A 291 -17.29 -3.04 18.46
CA GLY A 291 -18.71 -2.70 18.61
C GLY A 291 -19.53 -2.85 17.32
N TYR A 292 -18.88 -3.00 16.16
CA TYR A 292 -19.56 -3.16 14.89
C TYR A 292 -18.76 -4.07 13.96
N SER A 293 -19.00 -5.38 14.08
CA SER A 293 -19.36 -6.04 12.83
C SER A 293 -20.61 -5.30 12.35
N ILE A 294 -20.49 -4.38 11.39
CA ILE A 294 -21.68 -3.96 10.66
C ILE A 294 -22.08 -5.16 9.79
N SER A 295 -22.58 -6.23 10.43
CA SER A 295 -23.68 -6.95 9.83
C SER A 295 -24.82 -5.95 9.94
N ILE A 296 -25.10 -5.22 8.86
CA ILE A 296 -26.41 -4.60 8.74
C ILE A 296 -27.34 -5.81 8.66
N SER A 297 -27.95 -6.19 9.77
CA SER A 297 -29.15 -7.00 9.72
C SER A 297 -30.15 -6.14 8.96
N GLN A 298 -30.33 -6.48 7.69
CA GLN A 298 -31.45 -6.00 6.90
C GLN A 298 -32.46 -7.15 6.88
N ASN A 299 -33.74 -6.82 6.94
CA ASN A 299 -34.80 -7.81 6.86
C ASN A 299 -35.09 -8.05 5.38
N GLY A 300 -34.53 -9.11 4.78
CA GLY A 300 -34.96 -9.65 3.49
C GLY A 300 -33.82 -9.95 2.50
N LYS A 301 -34.01 -11.02 1.72
CA LYS A 301 -33.18 -11.40 0.57
C LYS A 301 -33.14 -10.28 -0.48
N ILE A 302 -32.15 -9.40 -0.44
CA ILE A 302 -32.07 -8.26 -1.37
C ILE A 302 -30.87 -8.36 -2.31
N LEU A 303 -31.15 -8.47 -3.61
CA LEU A 303 -30.17 -8.34 -4.69
C LEU A 303 -29.90 -6.87 -5.02
N ASN A 304 -30.97 -6.12 -5.26
CA ASN A 304 -30.95 -4.68 -5.51
C ASN A 304 -31.82 -3.97 -4.49
N TYR A 305 -31.30 -2.92 -3.88
CA TYR A 305 -31.95 -2.23 -2.76
C TYR A 305 -32.04 -0.74 -3.01
N ARG A 306 -33.25 -0.18 -3.01
CA ARG A 306 -33.41 1.27 -2.97
C ARG A 306 -33.08 1.77 -1.56
N GLN A 307 -32.11 2.68 -1.45
CA GLN A 307 -31.71 3.33 -0.21
C GLN A 307 -31.54 4.82 -0.48
N ILE A 308 -32.22 5.67 0.28
CA ILE A 308 -32.02 7.13 0.18
C ILE A 308 -30.53 7.44 0.46
N PHE A 309 -29.97 8.33 -0.36
CA PHE A 309 -28.57 8.68 -0.23
C PHE A 309 -28.33 9.51 1.03
N ASP A 310 -27.35 9.10 1.81
CA ASP A 310 -26.87 9.81 2.99
C ASP A 310 -25.34 9.80 2.94
N SER A 311 -24.73 10.98 2.79
CA SER A 311 -23.29 11.10 2.59
C SER A 311 -22.47 10.56 3.76
N ASP A 312 -22.95 10.73 5.00
CA ASP A 312 -22.24 10.33 6.20
C ASP A 312 -22.29 8.81 6.39
N VAL A 313 -23.47 8.22 6.15
CA VAL A 313 -23.66 6.77 6.17
C VAL A 313 -22.86 6.11 5.04
N PHE A 314 -22.78 6.76 3.87
CA PHE A 314 -22.16 6.19 2.67
C PHE A 314 -20.66 6.43 2.57
N ALA A 315 -20.09 7.41 3.29
CA ALA A 315 -18.66 7.72 3.25
C ALA A 315 -17.78 6.47 3.49
N LYS A 316 -18.24 5.52 4.31
CA LYS A 316 -17.56 4.24 4.56
C LYS A 316 -17.40 3.36 3.31
N TYR A 317 -18.30 3.48 2.33
CA TYR A 317 -18.29 2.71 1.07
C TYR A 317 -17.40 3.30 -0.01
N LEU A 318 -16.71 4.42 0.25
CA LEU A 318 -15.60 4.93 -0.56
C LEU A 318 -14.23 4.58 0.04
N LYS A 319 -14.16 4.20 1.32
CA LYS A 319 -12.89 3.88 1.98
C LYS A 319 -12.30 2.59 1.46
N THR A 320 -11.00 2.59 1.17
CA THR A 320 -10.27 1.43 0.65
C THR A 320 -9.26 0.92 1.66
N GLY A 321 -9.07 -0.40 1.73
CA GLY A 321 -8.13 -1.02 2.65
C GLY A 321 -8.18 -2.54 2.59
N GLY A 322 -7.32 -3.23 3.34
CA GLY A 322 -7.30 -4.70 3.38
C GLY A 322 -7.18 -5.34 1.99
N LYS A 323 -8.06 -6.32 1.70
CA LYS A 323 -8.07 -7.04 0.42
C LYS A 323 -8.60 -6.24 -0.76
N SER A 324 -9.13 -5.03 -0.57
CA SER A 324 -9.44 -4.07 -1.65
C SER A 324 -8.58 -2.81 -1.60
N ALA A 325 -7.40 -2.87 -0.97
CA ALA A 325 -6.44 -1.79 -1.00
C ALA A 325 -6.08 -1.39 -2.44
N LEU A 326 -6.06 -0.08 -2.71
CA LEU A 326 -5.74 0.45 -4.02
C LEU A 326 -4.25 0.33 -4.34
N ASN A 327 -3.96 0.22 -5.63
CA ASN A 327 -2.65 0.48 -6.18
C ASN A 327 -2.79 1.26 -7.50
N ASP A 328 -1.67 1.65 -8.08
CA ASP A 328 -1.69 2.46 -9.31
C ASP A 328 -2.27 1.71 -10.51
N ALA A 329 -2.10 0.39 -10.58
CA ALA A 329 -2.67 -0.42 -11.66
C ALA A 329 -4.22 -0.44 -11.61
N ILE A 330 -4.80 -0.61 -10.42
CA ILE A 330 -6.25 -0.57 -10.19
C ILE A 330 -6.79 0.81 -10.56
N LYS A 331 -6.20 1.88 -10.00
CA LYS A 331 -6.60 3.26 -10.27
C LYS A 331 -6.55 3.57 -11.77
N LYS A 332 -5.45 3.19 -12.43
CA LYS A 332 -5.26 3.42 -13.88
C LYS A 332 -6.29 2.66 -14.71
N LYS A 333 -6.52 1.36 -14.43
CA LYS A 333 -7.47 0.55 -15.19
C LYS A 333 -8.91 1.01 -14.96
N ALA A 334 -9.29 1.33 -13.73
CA ALA A 334 -10.63 1.86 -13.43
C ALA A 334 -10.86 3.21 -14.14
N LYS A 335 -9.88 4.13 -14.08
CA LYS A 335 -9.95 5.41 -14.81
C LYS A 335 -10.05 5.20 -16.32
N GLN A 336 -9.33 4.22 -16.88
CA GLN A 336 -9.41 3.90 -18.31
C GLN A 336 -10.81 3.40 -18.70
N LEU A 337 -11.37 2.45 -17.94
CA LEU A 337 -12.70 1.87 -18.23
C LEU A 337 -13.83 2.88 -18.09
N THR A 338 -13.64 3.91 -17.27
CA THR A 338 -14.67 4.90 -16.92
C THR A 338 -14.51 6.23 -17.65
N ALA A 339 -13.52 6.33 -18.54
CA ALA A 339 -13.29 7.53 -19.33
C ALA A 339 -14.50 7.85 -20.23
N GLY A 340 -14.94 9.10 -20.23
CA GLY A 340 -16.10 9.56 -21.02
C GLY A 340 -17.47 9.22 -20.43
N LEU A 341 -17.54 8.39 -19.38
CA LEU A 341 -18.81 8.06 -18.71
C LEU A 341 -19.10 9.07 -17.58
N SER A 342 -20.32 9.58 -17.53
CA SER A 342 -20.75 10.56 -16.51
C SER A 342 -21.49 9.91 -15.34
N SER A 343 -22.40 8.97 -15.60
CA SER A 343 -23.23 8.30 -14.59
C SER A 343 -22.43 7.31 -13.72
N PRO A 344 -22.59 7.31 -12.37
CA PRO A 344 -22.04 6.28 -11.49
C PRO A 344 -22.42 4.86 -11.90
N LYS A 345 -23.67 4.64 -12.32
CA LYS A 345 -24.14 3.33 -12.80
C LYS A 345 -23.43 2.90 -14.08
N ALA A 346 -23.25 3.80 -15.04
CA ALA A 346 -22.53 3.51 -16.27
C ALA A 346 -21.06 3.16 -16.01
N LYS A 347 -20.38 3.95 -15.16
CA LYS A 347 -19.01 3.68 -14.73
C LYS A 347 -18.89 2.33 -14.01
N ALA A 348 -19.84 2.03 -13.12
CA ALA A 348 -19.87 0.76 -12.40
C ALA A 348 -20.09 -0.43 -13.35
N ASN A 349 -20.94 -0.27 -14.36
CA ASN A 349 -21.18 -1.32 -15.36
C ASN A 349 -19.92 -1.63 -16.17
N ALA A 350 -19.19 -0.61 -16.65
CA ALA A 350 -17.94 -0.81 -17.39
C ALA A 350 -16.86 -1.53 -16.55
N ILE A 351 -16.81 -1.23 -15.23
CA ILE A 351 -15.92 -1.94 -14.29
C ILE A 351 -16.39 -3.39 -14.09
N PHE A 352 -17.69 -3.60 -13.88
CA PHE A 352 -18.29 -4.91 -13.69
C PHE A 352 -18.04 -5.83 -14.89
N GLU A 353 -18.29 -5.36 -16.11
CA GLU A 353 -18.09 -6.11 -17.36
C GLU A 353 -16.62 -6.53 -17.52
N PHE A 354 -15.68 -5.62 -17.30
CA PHE A 354 -14.26 -5.96 -17.30
C PHE A 354 -13.94 -7.08 -16.30
N VAL A 355 -14.42 -7.00 -15.05
CA VAL A 355 -14.15 -8.06 -14.07
C VAL A 355 -14.89 -9.35 -14.41
N ARG A 356 -16.05 -9.30 -15.06
CA ARG A 356 -16.80 -10.48 -15.49
C ARG A 356 -16.09 -11.19 -16.64
N ASP A 357 -15.62 -10.44 -17.63
CA ASP A 357 -15.25 -10.97 -18.93
C ASP A 357 -13.73 -11.21 -19.09
N ASP A 358 -12.91 -10.34 -18.49
CA ASP A 358 -11.44 -10.38 -18.60
C ASP A 358 -10.74 -11.06 -17.40
N ILE A 359 -11.45 -11.31 -16.31
CA ILE A 359 -10.90 -11.97 -15.11
C ILE A 359 -11.48 -13.37 -15.00
N LYS A 360 -10.64 -14.41 -15.09
CA LYS A 360 -11.08 -15.80 -15.02
C LYS A 360 -11.56 -16.17 -13.61
N TYR A 361 -12.60 -17.00 -13.51
CA TYR A 361 -12.98 -17.58 -12.23
C TYR A 361 -12.02 -18.73 -11.88
N ASN A 362 -11.45 -18.68 -10.68
CA ASN A 362 -10.60 -19.73 -10.14
C ASN A 362 -11.15 -20.18 -8.78
N PHE A 363 -11.37 -21.47 -8.59
CA PHE A 363 -11.92 -22.00 -7.34
C PHE A 363 -10.82 -22.14 -6.27
N TYR A 364 -11.07 -21.57 -5.10
CA TYR A 364 -10.32 -21.76 -3.83
C TYR A 364 -11.12 -21.12 -2.69
N THR A 365 -10.77 -21.46 -1.44
CA THR A 365 -11.42 -20.94 -0.23
C THR A 365 -10.92 -19.53 0.13
N ASN A 366 -11.83 -18.69 0.66
CA ASN A 366 -11.54 -17.34 1.16
C ASN A 366 -10.85 -16.37 0.16
N SER A 367 -10.47 -15.17 0.61
CA SER A 367 -9.70 -14.25 -0.24
C SER A 367 -8.21 -14.53 -0.12
N LEU A 368 -7.58 -15.02 -1.19
CA LEU A 368 -6.13 -15.20 -1.24
C LEU A 368 -5.46 -13.99 -1.87
N LYS A 369 -5.99 -13.51 -3.00
CA LYS A 369 -5.29 -12.55 -3.88
C LYS A 369 -5.58 -11.09 -3.56
N GLY A 370 -6.80 -10.80 -3.09
CA GLY A 370 -7.32 -9.44 -3.02
C GLY A 370 -7.34 -8.74 -4.39
N ALA A 371 -7.81 -7.50 -4.44
CA ALA A 371 -7.96 -6.73 -5.68
C ALA A 371 -6.66 -6.65 -6.49
N LYS A 372 -5.53 -6.40 -5.82
CA LYS A 372 -4.20 -6.33 -6.45
C LYS A 372 -3.84 -7.64 -7.15
N GLY A 373 -3.92 -8.76 -6.44
CA GLY A 373 -3.55 -10.07 -6.99
C GLY A 373 -4.53 -10.55 -8.06
N THR A 374 -5.82 -10.27 -7.89
CA THR A 374 -6.85 -10.58 -8.90
C THR A 374 -6.56 -9.87 -10.22
N LEU A 375 -6.28 -8.56 -10.17
CA LEU A 375 -5.98 -7.78 -11.37
C LEU A 375 -4.68 -8.24 -12.04
N SER A 376 -3.62 -8.48 -11.26
CA SER A 376 -2.32 -8.87 -11.82
C SER A 376 -2.32 -10.28 -12.40
N SER A 377 -3.03 -11.23 -11.78
CA SER A 377 -3.10 -12.62 -12.24
C SER A 377 -4.23 -12.90 -13.25
N LYS A 378 -5.08 -11.91 -13.52
CA LYS A 378 -6.30 -12.04 -14.33
C LYS A 378 -7.19 -13.21 -13.91
N GLY A 379 -7.26 -13.51 -12.61
CA GLY A 379 -8.18 -14.54 -12.11
C GLY A 379 -8.39 -14.53 -10.61
N GLY A 380 -9.57 -14.95 -10.16
CA GLY A 380 -9.91 -15.10 -8.75
C GLY A 380 -11.27 -15.75 -8.48
N ASN A 381 -11.53 -16.12 -7.23
CA ASN A 381 -12.82 -16.65 -6.78
C ASN A 381 -13.84 -15.52 -6.52
N CYS A 382 -15.01 -15.86 -5.96
CA CYS A 382 -16.06 -14.90 -5.61
C CYS A 382 -15.56 -13.73 -4.75
N CYS A 383 -14.83 -13.99 -3.67
CA CYS A 383 -14.26 -12.96 -2.79
C CYS A 383 -13.29 -12.04 -3.56
N ASP A 384 -12.40 -12.62 -4.35
CA ASP A 384 -11.32 -11.92 -5.03
C ASP A 384 -11.79 -11.10 -6.24
N LYS A 385 -12.83 -11.57 -6.94
CA LYS A 385 -13.52 -10.78 -7.97
C LYS A 385 -14.33 -9.64 -7.35
N ALA A 386 -15.05 -9.88 -6.25
CA ALA A 386 -15.75 -8.82 -5.52
C ALA A 386 -14.78 -7.75 -4.99
N ASN A 387 -13.62 -8.15 -4.45
CA ASN A 387 -12.57 -7.23 -4.03
C ASN A 387 -12.12 -6.31 -5.16
N LEU A 388 -11.93 -6.86 -6.36
CA LEU A 388 -11.50 -6.07 -7.52
C LEU A 388 -12.57 -5.07 -7.96
N ILE A 389 -13.84 -5.48 -8.06
CA ILE A 389 -14.95 -4.57 -8.39
C ILE A 389 -15.01 -3.42 -7.38
N VAL A 390 -15.02 -3.75 -6.08
CA VAL A 390 -15.12 -2.75 -5.01
C VAL A 390 -13.94 -1.79 -5.06
N ALA A 391 -12.70 -2.29 -5.22
CA ALA A 391 -11.51 -1.45 -5.32
C ALA A 391 -11.58 -0.50 -6.53
N MET A 392 -11.94 -1.03 -7.70
CA MET A 392 -12.04 -0.24 -8.92
C MET A 392 -13.14 0.83 -8.81
N CYS A 393 -14.34 0.47 -8.34
CA CYS A 393 -15.45 1.40 -8.15
C CYS A 393 -15.08 2.53 -7.19
N ARG A 394 -14.54 2.20 -6.01
CA ARG A 394 -14.11 3.19 -5.02
C ARG A 394 -13.04 4.13 -5.54
N SER A 395 -12.12 3.62 -6.37
CA SER A 395 -11.04 4.43 -6.94
C SER A 395 -11.51 5.53 -7.92
N VAL A 396 -12.76 5.42 -8.40
CA VAL A 396 -13.40 6.40 -9.29
C VAL A 396 -14.62 7.07 -8.64
N GLY A 397 -14.71 7.03 -7.30
CA GLY A 397 -15.74 7.73 -6.54
C GLY A 397 -17.11 7.05 -6.49
N ILE A 398 -17.21 5.77 -6.87
CA ILE A 398 -18.46 5.01 -6.78
C ILE A 398 -18.52 4.30 -5.44
N TYR A 399 -19.58 4.55 -4.67
CA TYR A 399 -19.84 3.84 -3.43
C TYR A 399 -20.06 2.36 -3.75
N ALA A 400 -19.23 1.50 -3.18
CA ALA A 400 -19.31 0.07 -3.38
C ALA A 400 -19.21 -0.66 -2.04
N ARG A 401 -19.85 -1.82 -1.92
CA ARG A 401 -19.85 -2.69 -0.74
C ARG A 401 -19.82 -4.15 -1.17
N TYR A 402 -19.79 -5.05 -0.21
CA TYR A 402 -19.85 -6.49 -0.43
C TYR A 402 -21.15 -7.02 0.14
N SER A 403 -21.61 -8.12 -0.42
CA SER A 403 -22.74 -8.90 0.09
C SER A 403 -22.30 -10.36 0.15
N HIS A 404 -22.68 -11.05 1.22
CA HIS A 404 -22.37 -12.46 1.40
C HIS A 404 -23.57 -13.20 1.97
N ALA A 405 -23.86 -14.37 1.41
CA ALA A 405 -24.91 -15.25 1.90
C ALA A 405 -24.46 -16.71 1.88
N LYS A 406 -25.08 -17.50 2.76
CA LYS A 406 -24.99 -18.96 2.75
C LYS A 406 -26.11 -19.55 1.89
N ASN A 407 -25.96 -20.82 1.53
CA ASN A 407 -26.96 -21.59 0.78
C ASN A 407 -27.30 -20.99 -0.59
N CYS A 408 -26.31 -20.41 -1.29
CA CYS A 408 -26.50 -19.96 -2.67
C CYS A 408 -26.46 -21.17 -3.60
N LYS A 409 -27.60 -21.53 -4.18
CA LYS A 409 -27.75 -22.68 -5.09
C LYS A 409 -27.43 -22.29 -6.53
N PHE A 410 -26.24 -22.65 -7.01
CA PHE A 410 -25.80 -22.37 -8.37
C PHE A 410 -26.49 -23.27 -9.39
N ALA A 411 -26.62 -22.78 -10.62
CA ALA A 411 -27.19 -23.55 -11.73
C ALA A 411 -26.38 -24.81 -12.08
N SER A 412 -25.15 -24.93 -11.58
CA SER A 412 -24.33 -26.15 -11.68
C SER A 412 -24.71 -27.24 -10.65
N GLY A 413 -25.67 -26.98 -9.77
CA GLY A 413 -26.01 -27.84 -8.63
C GLY A 413 -25.21 -27.58 -7.35
N LEU A 414 -24.15 -26.76 -7.42
CA LEU A 414 -23.34 -26.39 -6.25
C LEU A 414 -24.17 -25.56 -5.26
N ASN A 415 -24.21 -25.96 -3.99
CA ASN A 415 -24.83 -25.20 -2.91
C ASN A 415 -23.76 -24.77 -1.90
N THR A 416 -23.47 -23.47 -1.80
CA THR A 416 -22.36 -22.99 -0.98
C THR A 416 -22.53 -21.54 -0.51
N GLY A 417 -21.61 -21.06 0.33
CA GLY A 417 -21.47 -19.64 0.66
C GLY A 417 -20.94 -18.86 -0.53
N HIS A 418 -21.48 -17.66 -0.76
CA HIS A 418 -21.14 -16.84 -1.92
C HIS A 418 -20.97 -15.37 -1.54
N VAL A 419 -20.06 -14.70 -2.23
CA VAL A 419 -19.73 -13.28 -2.04
C VAL A 419 -19.84 -12.56 -3.37
N TRP A 420 -20.50 -11.41 -3.38
CA TRP A 420 -20.57 -10.51 -4.52
C TRP A 420 -20.36 -9.05 -4.07
N ALA A 421 -20.14 -8.16 -5.04
CA ALA A 421 -20.11 -6.72 -4.78
C ALA A 421 -21.51 -6.12 -4.96
N GLN A 422 -21.77 -4.99 -4.30
CA GLN A 422 -22.88 -4.09 -4.62
C GLN A 422 -22.31 -2.69 -4.88
N VAL A 423 -22.89 -1.98 -5.84
CA VAL A 423 -22.49 -0.62 -6.22
C VAL A 423 -23.70 0.29 -6.13
N TYR A 424 -23.53 1.51 -5.63
CA TYR A 424 -24.63 2.44 -5.46
C TYR A 424 -24.68 3.46 -6.58
N ASP A 425 -25.90 3.68 -7.07
CA ASP A 425 -26.21 4.78 -7.96
C ASP A 425 -27.04 5.84 -7.21
N PRO A 426 -26.48 7.03 -6.94
CA PRO A 426 -27.20 8.10 -6.24
C PRO A 426 -28.36 8.69 -7.04
N ILE A 427 -28.36 8.55 -8.37
CA ILE A 427 -29.44 9.06 -9.23
C ILE A 427 -30.71 8.25 -9.00
N SER A 428 -30.62 6.93 -9.13
CA SER A 428 -31.73 6.00 -8.84
C SER A 428 -31.89 5.68 -7.35
N GLN A 429 -31.00 6.20 -6.50
CA GLN A 429 -30.89 5.88 -5.08
C GLN A 429 -30.88 4.36 -4.82
N THR A 430 -30.16 3.60 -5.65
CA THR A 430 -30.24 2.14 -5.66
C THR A 430 -28.87 1.49 -5.56
N TRP A 431 -28.75 0.50 -4.68
CA TRP A 431 -27.67 -0.47 -4.69
C TRP A 431 -27.97 -1.55 -5.73
N TYR A 432 -27.09 -1.68 -6.72
CA TYR A 432 -27.13 -2.74 -7.72
C TYR A 432 -26.15 -3.84 -7.37
N THR A 433 -26.58 -5.10 -7.49
CA THR A 433 -25.69 -6.26 -7.39
C THR A 433 -24.68 -6.31 -8.53
N ALA A 434 -23.44 -6.65 -8.22
CA ALA A 434 -22.32 -6.74 -9.13
C ALA A 434 -21.59 -8.08 -8.90
N ASP A 435 -22.25 -9.19 -9.28
CA ASP A 435 -21.70 -10.54 -9.21
C ASP A 435 -21.02 -10.93 -10.53
N ALA A 436 -19.71 -10.68 -10.63
CA ALA A 436 -18.92 -10.97 -11.83
C ALA A 436 -18.42 -12.44 -11.91
N THR A 437 -18.99 -13.37 -11.13
CA THR A 437 -18.52 -14.77 -11.15
C THR A 437 -18.96 -15.56 -12.37
N SER A 438 -19.90 -15.04 -13.17
CA SER A 438 -20.35 -15.68 -14.41
C SER A 438 -20.63 -14.66 -15.50
N ARG A 439 -20.28 -15.01 -16.74
CA ARG A 439 -20.63 -14.23 -17.95
C ARG A 439 -22.14 -14.11 -18.18
N ARG A 440 -22.96 -14.94 -17.53
CA ARG A 440 -24.42 -14.86 -17.58
C ARG A 440 -24.99 -13.70 -16.76
N ASN A 441 -24.21 -13.13 -15.83
CA ASN A 441 -24.69 -12.07 -14.96
C ASN A 441 -24.54 -10.70 -15.62
N GLU A 442 -25.44 -9.79 -15.29
CA GLU A 442 -25.39 -8.38 -15.64
C GLU A 442 -25.37 -7.54 -14.36
N LEU A 443 -24.99 -6.27 -14.45
CA LEU A 443 -25.09 -5.38 -13.30
C LEU A 443 -26.56 -5.23 -12.90
N GLY A 444 -26.86 -5.57 -11.65
CA GLY A 444 -28.22 -5.59 -11.12
C GLY A 444 -28.98 -6.90 -11.38
N ASN A 445 -28.42 -7.87 -12.11
CA ASN A 445 -29.16 -9.07 -12.50
C ASN A 445 -28.27 -10.33 -12.45
N ILE A 446 -28.57 -11.23 -11.51
CA ILE A 446 -27.84 -12.49 -11.33
C ILE A 446 -28.63 -13.61 -11.99
N LYS A 447 -27.97 -14.37 -12.87
CA LYS A 447 -28.55 -15.50 -13.61
C LYS A 447 -27.84 -16.84 -13.34
N ASN A 448 -26.71 -16.84 -12.65
CA ASN A 448 -25.90 -18.06 -12.45
C ASN A 448 -26.25 -18.87 -11.19
N TRP A 449 -27.09 -18.35 -10.29
CA TRP A 449 -27.58 -19.05 -9.10
C TRP A 449 -29.01 -18.61 -8.74
N ASN A 450 -29.72 -19.43 -7.96
CA ASN A 450 -31.12 -19.21 -7.59
C ASN A 450 -31.25 -18.12 -6.53
N THR A 451 -31.60 -16.92 -6.98
CA THR A 451 -31.76 -15.73 -6.16
C THR A 451 -33.09 -15.69 -5.38
N LYS A 452 -33.90 -16.76 -5.43
CA LYS A 452 -35.07 -16.93 -4.55
C LYS A 452 -34.75 -17.78 -3.32
N SER A 453 -33.70 -18.59 -3.37
CA SER A 453 -33.33 -19.53 -2.30
C SER A 453 -31.87 -19.39 -1.86
N TYR A 454 -31.62 -18.37 -1.04
CA TYR A 454 -30.40 -18.20 -0.26
C TYR A 454 -30.76 -17.67 1.14
N ASN A 455 -29.82 -17.73 2.09
CA ASN A 455 -30.02 -17.15 3.41
C ASN A 455 -29.93 -15.62 3.37
N GLU A 456 -30.46 -14.96 4.39
CA GLU A 456 -30.38 -13.50 4.55
C GLU A 456 -28.95 -12.98 4.33
N PRO A 457 -28.71 -12.11 3.32
CA PRO A 457 -27.37 -11.65 3.00
C PRO A 457 -26.86 -10.64 4.04
N LYS A 458 -25.57 -10.74 4.35
CA LYS A 458 -24.86 -9.74 5.16
C LYS A 458 -24.09 -8.80 4.25
N ASN A 459 -24.22 -7.50 4.48
CA ASN A 459 -23.52 -6.46 3.73
C ASN A 459 -22.29 -5.95 4.49
N TYR A 460 -21.16 -5.78 3.80
CA TYR A 460 -19.89 -5.39 4.38
C TYR A 460 -19.25 -4.22 3.62
N ALA A 461 -18.53 -3.34 4.33
CA ALA A 461 -17.67 -2.36 3.68
C ALA A 461 -16.30 -2.96 3.28
N LEU A 462 -15.83 -4.02 3.92
CA LEU A 462 -14.73 -4.92 3.55
C LEU A 462 -15.07 -6.28 4.14
N ILE A 463 -14.78 -7.33 3.37
CA ILE A 463 -15.01 -8.70 3.81
C ILE A 463 -13.99 -9.13 4.88
N PRO A 464 -14.40 -9.80 5.97
CA PRO A 464 -13.53 -10.18 7.07
C PRO A 464 -12.77 -11.51 6.87
N PHE A 465 -12.93 -12.16 5.71
CA PHE A 465 -12.38 -13.49 5.40
C PHE A 465 -11.75 -13.54 4.00
#